data_AF-A0A2V8JLI2-F1
#
_entry.id   AF-A0A2V8JLI2-F1
#
_cell.length_a   1.000
_cell.length_b   1.000
_cell.length_c   1.000
_cell.angle_alpha   90.00
_cell.angle_beta   90.00
_cell.angle_gamma   90.00
#
_symmetry.space_group_name_H-M   'P 1'
#
loop_
_entity.id
_entity.type
_entity.pdbx_description
1 polymer ?
#
loop_
_entity_poly.entity_id
_entity_poly.type
_entity_poly.pdbx_seq_one_letter_code
_entity_poly.pdbx_strand_id
1 'polypeptide(L)'
;MPTANAVRYDTIWLRGSDYLVTSLNARFAAHVPELKLALDAGVPAYPDASRSDFYDVALPTGWVYIHIREDKRTVYLVAYSQNQTTSPSIRQHKDDARRKIPT
;
A
#
# COMPACT_ATOMS: atom_id res chain seq x y z
N MET A 1 11.37 -30.38 -12.63
CA MET A 1 10.95 -29.32 -11.69
C MET A 1 9.91 -28.47 -12.42
N PRO A 2 8.61 -28.50 -12.05
CA PRO A 2 7.64 -27.65 -12.72
C PRO A 2 7.82 -26.22 -12.21
N THR A 3 8.11 -25.30 -13.12
CA THR A 3 8.03 -23.85 -12.90
C THR A 3 6.59 -23.54 -12.56
N ALA A 4 6.32 -22.99 -11.37
CA ALA A 4 5.00 -22.49 -11.04
C ALA A 4 4.57 -21.52 -12.14
N ASN A 5 3.49 -21.87 -12.87
CA ASN A 5 2.79 -20.93 -13.73
C ASN A 5 2.32 -19.80 -12.83
N ALA A 6 3.11 -18.73 -12.73
CA ALA A 6 2.63 -17.46 -12.25
C ALA A 6 1.61 -16.99 -13.29
N VAL A 7 0.36 -17.40 -13.10
CA VAL A 7 -0.78 -16.79 -13.77
C VAL A 7 -0.69 -15.32 -13.43
N ARG A 8 -0.18 -14.52 -14.37
CA ARG A 8 -0.17 -13.07 -14.25
C ARG A 8 -1.63 -12.67 -14.37
N TYR A 9 -2.29 -12.46 -13.23
CA TYR A 9 -3.57 -11.77 -13.25
C TYR A 9 -3.28 -10.37 -13.75
N ASP A 10 -3.82 -10.04 -14.92
CA ASP A 10 -3.68 -8.71 -15.50
C ASP A 10 -4.14 -7.69 -14.47
N THR A 11 -3.32 -6.66 -14.26
CA THR A 11 -3.65 -5.55 -13.37
C THR A 11 -4.96 -4.93 -13.86
N ILE A 12 -5.93 -4.80 -12.97
CA ILE A 12 -7.22 -4.18 -13.27
C ILE A 12 -7.25 -2.75 -12.74
N TRP A 13 -8.08 -1.91 -13.32
CA TRP A 13 -8.35 -0.58 -12.79
C TRP A 13 -9.63 -0.62 -11.95
N LEU A 14 -9.50 -0.33 -10.66
CA LEU A 14 -10.63 -0.17 -9.77
C LEU A 14 -11.03 1.29 -9.70
N ARG A 15 -12.32 1.57 -9.95
CA ARG A 15 -12.93 2.88 -9.68
C ARG A 15 -14.21 2.66 -8.89
N GLY A 16 -14.29 3.29 -7.72
CA GLY A 16 -15.30 2.95 -6.72
C GLY A 16 -15.89 4.16 -6.02
N SER A 17 -16.23 5.21 -6.77
CA SER A 17 -16.77 6.47 -6.21
C SER A 17 -18.04 6.28 -5.37
N ASP A 18 -18.82 5.25 -5.70
CA ASP A 18 -20.07 4.92 -5.01
C ASP A 18 -19.89 3.85 -3.92
N TYR A 19 -18.67 3.37 -3.67
CA TYR A 19 -18.42 2.32 -2.69
C TYR A 19 -18.16 2.93 -1.31
N LEU A 20 -18.75 2.28 -0.30
CA LEU A 20 -18.38 2.54 1.08
C LEU A 20 -17.01 1.91 1.36
N VAL A 21 -16.03 2.69 1.76
CA VAL A 21 -14.72 2.17 2.19
C VAL A 21 -14.70 2.07 3.71
N THR A 22 -14.37 0.90 4.26
CA THR A 22 -14.30 0.67 5.70
C THR A 22 -13.14 -0.25 6.07
N SER A 23 -12.56 -0.06 7.25
CA SER A 23 -11.50 -0.93 7.77
C SER A 23 -12.06 -2.06 8.61
N LEU A 24 -11.64 -3.30 8.37
CA LEU A 24 -11.98 -4.43 9.24
C LEU A 24 -11.23 -4.37 10.59
N ASN A 25 -10.13 -3.63 10.64
CA ASN A 25 -9.34 -3.43 11.85
C ASN A 25 -9.23 -1.92 12.12
N ALA A 26 -9.57 -1.50 13.34
CA ALA A 26 -9.49 -0.09 13.77
C ALA A 26 -8.09 0.51 13.60
N ARG A 27 -7.03 -0.31 13.64
CA ARG A 27 -5.65 0.13 13.38
C ARG A 27 -5.44 0.69 11.98
N PHE A 28 -6.25 0.25 11.01
CA PHE A 28 -6.15 0.69 9.62
C PHE A 28 -7.16 1.78 9.26
N ALA A 29 -8.00 2.22 10.21
CA ALA A 29 -9.01 3.26 9.98
C ALA A 29 -8.40 4.58 9.46
N ALA A 30 -7.17 4.89 9.89
CA ALA A 30 -6.45 6.09 9.43
C ALA A 30 -6.11 6.06 7.92
N HIS A 31 -6.07 4.88 7.29
CA HIS A 31 -5.75 4.72 5.86
C HIS A 31 -7.00 4.66 4.98
N VAL A 32 -8.21 4.60 5.57
CA VAL A 32 -9.48 4.59 4.83
C VAL A 32 -9.65 5.83 3.93
N PRO A 33 -9.34 7.06 4.37
CA PRO A 33 -9.46 8.24 3.50
C PRO A 33 -8.53 8.19 2.28
N GLU A 34 -7.29 7.70 2.45
CA GLU A 34 -6.33 7.57 1.36
C GLU A 34 -6.79 6.53 0.32
N LEU A 35 -7.24 5.36 0.79
CA LEU A 35 -7.80 4.34 -0.09
C LEU A 35 -9.04 4.85 -0.83
N LYS A 36 -9.92 5.59 -0.15
CA LYS A 36 -11.11 6.19 -0.79
C LYS A 36 -10.73 7.15 -1.90
N LEU A 37 -9.80 8.07 -1.64
CA LEU A 37 -9.31 9.00 -2.66
C LEU A 37 -8.69 8.28 -3.86
N ALA A 38 -7.94 7.20 -3.63
CA ALA A 38 -7.37 6.40 -4.71
C ALA A 38 -8.45 5.71 -5.55
N LEU A 39 -9.49 5.15 -4.92
CA LEU A 39 -10.62 4.54 -5.61
C LEU A 39 -11.48 5.56 -6.37
N ASP A 40 -11.62 6.78 -5.85
CA ASP A 40 -12.33 7.86 -6.52
C ASP A 40 -11.60 8.30 -7.80
N ALA A 41 -10.26 8.42 -7.73
CA ALA A 41 -9.43 8.73 -8.89
C ALA A 41 -9.39 7.59 -9.91
N GLY A 42 -9.46 6.35 -9.43
CA GLY A 42 -9.15 5.15 -10.17
C GLY A 42 -7.73 4.68 -9.85
N VAL A 43 -7.58 3.43 -9.43
CA VAL A 43 -6.30 2.88 -8.96
C VAL A 43 -6.03 1.50 -9.57
N PRO A 44 -4.78 1.20 -9.97
CA PRO A 44 -4.41 -0.15 -10.35
C PRO A 44 -4.50 -1.10 -9.15
N ALA A 45 -5.09 -2.27 -9.40
CA ALA A 45 -5.28 -3.32 -8.43
C ALA A 45 -4.83 -4.66 -8.99
N TYR A 46 -4.24 -5.47 -8.13
CA TYR A 46 -3.69 -6.77 -8.46
C TYR A 46 -4.59 -7.84 -7.84
N PRO A 47 -5.34 -8.62 -8.65
CA PRO A 47 -6.22 -9.66 -8.12
C PRO A 47 -5.45 -10.74 -7.37
N ASP A 48 -6.00 -11.18 -6.24
CA ASP A 48 -5.49 -12.34 -5.52
C ASP A 48 -5.78 -13.62 -6.32
N ALA A 49 -4.73 -14.40 -6.59
CA ALA A 49 -4.84 -15.63 -7.38
C ALA A 49 -5.73 -16.70 -6.73
N SER A 50 -5.86 -16.66 -5.40
CA SER A 50 -6.52 -17.69 -4.60
C SER A 50 -7.93 -17.31 -4.17
N ARG A 51 -8.28 -16.02 -4.22
CA ARG A 51 -9.55 -15.49 -3.69
C ARG A 51 -10.15 -14.49 -4.66
N SER A 52 -11.34 -14.81 -5.17
CA SER A 52 -12.12 -13.83 -5.93
C SER A 52 -12.43 -12.62 -5.06
N ASP A 53 -12.45 -11.45 -5.68
CA ASP A 53 -12.84 -10.18 -5.02
C ASP A 53 -11.85 -9.64 -3.98
N PHE A 54 -10.66 -10.25 -3.87
CA PHE A 54 -9.54 -9.71 -3.09
C PHE A 54 -8.48 -9.13 -4.02
N TYR A 55 -7.91 -8.00 -3.60
CA TYR A 55 -6.94 -7.27 -4.40
C TYR A 55 -5.86 -6.64 -3.53
N ASP A 56 -4.63 -6.63 -4.04
CA ASP A 56 -3.57 -5.73 -3.58
C ASP A 56 -3.65 -4.41 -4.35
N VAL A 57 -3.55 -3.29 -3.64
CA VAL A 57 -3.57 -1.95 -4.22
C VAL A 57 -2.37 -1.17 -3.71
N ALA A 58 -1.63 -0.55 -4.64
CA ALA A 58 -0.54 0.34 -4.32
C ALA A 58 -1.07 1.73 -4.02
N LEU A 59 -0.76 2.25 -2.83
CA LEU A 59 -1.01 3.63 -2.40
C LEU A 59 0.32 4.39 -2.26
N PRO A 60 0.31 5.73 -2.23
CA PRO A 60 1.51 6.51 -1.97
C PRO A 60 2.25 6.11 -0.68
N THR A 61 1.52 5.82 0.39
CA THR A 61 2.09 5.51 1.71
C THR A 61 2.48 4.05 1.88
N GLY A 62 2.01 3.14 1.03
CA GLY A 62 2.15 1.72 1.24
C GLY A 62 1.30 0.86 0.31
N TRP A 63 1.16 -0.40 0.68
CA TRP A 63 0.28 -1.35 0.02
C TRP A 63 -0.90 -1.68 0.91
N VAL A 64 -2.09 -1.77 0.32
CA VAL A 64 -3.28 -2.25 1.00
C VAL A 64 -3.78 -3.53 0.37
N TYR A 65 -4.23 -4.44 1.20
CA TYR A 65 -4.99 -5.61 0.79
C TYR A 65 -6.45 -5.36 1.08
N ILE A 66 -7.28 -5.43 0.05
CA ILE A 66 -8.70 -5.09 0.10
C ILE A 66 -9.57 -6.26 -0.32
N HIS A 67 -10.80 -6.26 0.17
CA HIS A 67 -11.88 -7.15 -0.25
C HIS A 67 -13.05 -6.32 -0.72
N ILE A 68 -13.52 -6.55 -1.95
CA ILE A 68 -14.64 -5.83 -2.53
C ILE A 68 -15.89 -6.70 -2.41
N ARG A 69 -16.92 -6.14 -1.80
CA ARG A 69 -18.25 -6.76 -1.76
C ARG A 69 -19.20 -6.00 -2.65
N GLU A 70 -19.37 -6.51 -3.86
CA GLU A 70 -20.22 -5.92 -4.89
C GLU A 70 -21.67 -5.78 -4.45
N ASP A 71 -22.23 -6.82 -3.83
CA ASP A 71 -23.62 -6.84 -3.39
C ASP A 71 -23.95 -5.75 -2.35
N LYS A 72 -22.94 -5.33 -1.58
CA LYS A 72 -23.05 -4.28 -0.56
C LYS A 72 -22.44 -2.95 -1.00
N ARG A 73 -21.84 -2.89 -2.19
CA ARG A 73 -20.99 -1.78 -2.65
C ARG A 73 -20.03 -1.31 -1.55
N THR A 74 -19.32 -2.26 -0.92
CA THR A 74 -18.42 -1.95 0.18
C THR A 74 -17.02 -2.50 -0.10
N VAL A 75 -16.01 -1.67 0.07
CA VAL A 75 -14.60 -2.06 0.05
C VAL A 75 -14.10 -2.15 1.48
N TYR A 76 -13.65 -3.34 1.84
CA TYR A 76 -13.08 -3.64 3.14
C TYR A 76 -11.55 -3.56 3.07
N LEU A 77 -10.95 -2.67 3.85
CA LEU A 77 -9.51 -2.66 4.08
C LEU A 77 -9.16 -3.77 5.08
N VAL A 78 -8.48 -4.79 4.59
CA VAL A 78 -8.15 -6.02 5.33
C VAL A 78 -6.78 -5.92 5.98
N ALA A 79 -5.78 -5.45 5.23
CA ALA A 79 -4.41 -5.26 5.72
C ALA A 79 -3.73 -4.05 5.09
N TYR A 80 -2.72 -3.53 5.76
CA TYR A 80 -1.87 -2.44 5.28
C TYR A 80 -0.40 -2.76 5.57
N SER A 81 0.45 -2.49 4.59
CA SER A 81 1.90 -2.58 4.68
C SER A 81 2.50 -1.24 4.31
N GLN A 82 3.10 -0.56 5.28
CA GLN A 82 3.71 0.74 5.04
C GLN A 82 4.95 0.58 4.16
N ASN A 83 5.10 1.44 3.14
CA ASN A 83 6.37 1.55 2.45
C ASN A 83 7.40 2.02 3.46
N GLN A 84 8.50 1.28 3.63
CA GLN A 84 9.61 1.76 4.44
C GLN A 84 10.14 3.02 3.76
N THR A 85 9.74 4.19 4.25
CA THR A 85 10.42 5.43 3.92
C THR A 85 11.84 5.20 4.40
N THR A 86 12.76 4.94 3.47
CA THR A 86 14.18 5.08 3.76
C THR A 86 14.36 6.53 4.14
N SER A 87 14.25 6.83 5.44
CA SER A 87 14.73 8.10 5.99
C SER A 87 16.11 8.29 5.38
N PRO A 88 16.41 9.42 4.72
CA PRO A 88 17.77 9.68 4.31
C PRO A 88 18.60 9.60 5.58
N SER A 89 19.42 8.56 5.68
CA SER A 89 20.42 8.43 6.72
C SER A 89 21.29 9.67 6.57
N ILE A 90 21.05 10.68 7.42
CA ILE A 90 22.01 11.73 7.70
C ILE A 90 23.19 10.99 8.31
N ARG A 91 24.06 10.48 7.44
CA ARG A 91 25.37 9.99 7.83
C ARG A 91 26.02 11.16 8.51
N GLN A 92 26.16 11.03 9.82
CA GLN A 92 27.05 11.83 10.64
C GLN A 92 28.39 11.92 9.91
N HIS A 93 28.68 13.07 9.31
CA HIS A 93 30.04 13.45 8.99
C HIS A 93 30.68 13.91 10.32
N LYS A 94 30.95 12.94 11.19
CA LYS A 94 31.76 13.12 12.39
C LYS A 94 33.19 12.70 12.05
N ASP A 95 33.77 13.36 11.05
CA ASP A 95 35.18 13.24 10.70
C ASP A 95 35.66 14.61 10.20
N ASP A 96 35.89 15.53 11.15
CA ASP A 96 37.04 16.42 11.03
C ASP A 96 37.58 16.67 12.46
N ALA A 97 38.27 15.65 12.95
CA ALA A 97 39.17 15.80 14.08
C ALA A 97 40.47 16.46 13.60
N ARG A 98 40.94 17.42 14.40
CA ARG A 98 42.28 18.02 14.43
C ARG A 98 42.54 19.19 13.46
N ARG A 99 42.29 20.40 13.96
CA ARG A 99 43.35 21.42 13.94
C ARG A 99 43.79 21.78 15.36
N LYS A 100 45.08 21.57 15.56
CA LYS A 100 45.88 21.75 16.76
C LYS A 100 46.02 23.25 17.07
N ILE A 101 45.90 23.62 18.34
CA ILE A 101 46.56 24.78 18.95
C ILE A 101 48.02 24.33 19.22
N PRO A 102 49.08 25.05 18.80
CA PRO A 102 49.64 26.22 19.50
C PRO A 102 50.17 27.32 18.52
N THR A 103 50.55 28.54 18.88
CA THR A 103 51.24 29.10 20.06
C THR A 103 50.76 30.54 20.28
#